data_AF-A0A925VJ25-F1
#
_entry.id   AF-A0A925VJ25-F1
#
_cell.length_a   1.000
_cell.length_b   1.000
_cell.length_c   1.000
_cell.angle_alpha   90.00
_cell.angle_beta   90.00
_cell.angle_gamma   90.00
#
_symmetry.space_group_name_H-M   'P 1'
#
loop_
_entity.id
_entity.type
_entity.pdbx_description
1 polymer ?
#
loop_
_entity_poly.entity_id
_entity_poly.type
_entity_poly.pdbx_seq_one_letter_code
_entity_poly.pdbx_strand_id
1 'polypeptide(L)'
;MASRTKRRLLLLVALLSGFALTFAQPAAAYSPELKALEPGVTKTYELSVPVNIVMVGVDKSQFSESDLRALLPATYKPVVRSAGWYGLEGRDLGLNYTFDYDFEYTDDDFEDDFFGYLEDIGEEGPPTYFQQCYSGTAPPVEGQPDPCNQVGAKETIDEALYIDGPKVEKWLSENAPDDVDVETKAYTVYFVNWYGREDFQFHVYTKTDQPDPDTGYNFGEERQTRKMIAWGGTHSRSWLYDFSAGPES
;
A
#
# COMPACT_ATOMS: atom_id res chain seq x y z
N MET A 1 -31.83 54.05 -26.25
CA MET A 1 -30.73 53.81 -25.29
C MET A 1 -30.60 52.31 -24.96
N ALA A 2 -30.61 51.42 -25.98
CA ALA A 2 -30.69 49.96 -25.77
C ALA A 2 -29.79 49.11 -26.72
N SER A 3 -28.85 49.71 -27.46
CA SER A 3 -27.98 48.97 -28.40
C SER A 3 -26.50 48.88 -28.02
N ARG A 4 -26.06 49.58 -26.95
CA ARG A 4 -24.64 49.52 -26.49
C ARG A 4 -24.35 48.36 -25.53
N THR A 5 -25.36 47.83 -24.84
CA THR A 5 -25.18 46.78 -23.82
C THR A 5 -25.02 45.38 -24.43
N LYS A 6 -25.67 45.11 -25.59
CA LYS A 6 -25.60 43.80 -26.26
C LYS A 6 -24.26 43.52 -26.95
N ARG A 7 -23.53 44.55 -27.38
CA ARG A 7 -22.20 44.39 -28.00
C ARG A 7 -21.07 44.11 -26.99
N ARG A 8 -21.21 44.53 -25.73
CA ARG A 8 -20.21 44.26 -24.69
C ARG A 8 -20.35 42.86 -24.08
N LEU A 9 -21.56 42.30 -24.07
CA LEU A 9 -21.80 40.94 -23.56
C LEU A 9 -21.32 39.84 -24.53
N LEU A 10 -21.43 40.07 -25.85
CA LEU A 10 -20.96 39.14 -26.88
C LEU A 10 -19.43 39.07 -26.99
N LEU A 11 -18.72 40.14 -26.63
CA LEU A 11 -17.24 40.13 -26.60
C LEU A 11 -16.69 39.41 -25.36
N LEU A 12 -17.41 39.39 -24.25
CA LEU A 12 -17.01 38.67 -23.02
C LEU A 12 -17.20 37.15 -23.14
N VAL A 13 -18.23 36.68 -23.84
CA VAL A 13 -18.43 35.24 -24.08
C VAL A 13 -17.39 34.70 -25.10
N ALA A 14 -16.99 35.48 -26.09
CA ALA A 14 -15.96 35.07 -27.05
C ALA A 14 -14.54 35.02 -26.45
N LEU A 15 -14.24 35.83 -25.42
CA LEU A 15 -12.95 35.80 -24.71
C LEU A 15 -12.86 34.69 -23.64
N LEU A 16 -13.98 34.26 -23.07
CA LEU A 16 -14.04 33.12 -22.13
C LEU A 16 -14.06 31.74 -22.82
N SER A 17 -14.33 31.70 -24.13
CA SER A 17 -14.33 30.45 -24.92
C SER A 17 -12.94 30.06 -25.45
N GLY A 18 -11.95 30.95 -25.35
CA GLY A 18 -10.62 30.77 -25.94
C GLY A 18 -9.53 30.26 -24.99
N PHE A 19 -9.85 30.05 -23.71
CA PHE A 19 -8.86 29.71 -22.68
C PHE A 19 -9.02 28.29 -22.08
N ALA A 20 -9.88 27.45 -22.67
CA ALA A 20 -10.18 26.10 -22.17
C ALA A 20 -9.64 24.98 -23.09
N LEU A 21 -8.54 25.23 -23.84
CA LEU A 21 -7.98 24.28 -24.81
C LEU A 21 -6.47 23.99 -24.62
N THR A 22 -5.92 24.29 -23.44
CA THR A 22 -4.54 23.98 -23.04
C THR A 22 -4.62 23.46 -21.61
N PHE A 23 -4.35 22.22 -21.21
CA PHE A 23 -3.54 21.14 -21.73
C PHE A 23 -4.24 19.82 -21.39
N ALA A 24 -4.89 19.17 -22.35
CA ALA A 24 -5.11 17.73 -22.26
C ALA A 24 -4.06 17.12 -23.19
N GLN A 25 -2.81 17.02 -22.72
CA GLN A 25 -1.92 16.05 -23.35
C GLN A 25 -2.54 14.69 -23.07
N PRO A 26 -2.93 13.90 -24.10
CA PRO A 26 -3.16 12.49 -23.83
C PRO A 26 -1.88 11.98 -23.20
N ALA A 27 -1.96 11.46 -21.98
CA ALA A 27 -0.87 10.70 -21.40
C ALA A 27 -0.45 9.73 -22.48
N ALA A 28 0.73 9.96 -23.06
CA ALA A 28 1.25 9.10 -24.11
C ALA A 28 1.35 7.74 -23.43
N ALA A 29 0.42 6.85 -23.75
CA ALA A 29 0.50 5.47 -23.33
C ALA A 29 1.84 4.99 -23.87
N TYR A 30 2.86 4.94 -23.00
CA TYR A 30 4.10 4.25 -23.28
C TYR A 30 3.68 2.80 -23.53
N SER A 31 3.46 2.52 -24.81
CA SER A 31 3.33 1.20 -25.37
C SER A 31 4.77 0.84 -25.67
N PRO A 32 5.48 0.08 -24.83
CA PRO A 32 6.72 -0.50 -25.28
C PRO A 32 6.37 -1.22 -26.58
N GLU A 33 7.03 -0.85 -27.66
CA GLU A 33 6.87 -1.54 -28.92
C GLU A 33 7.19 -3.01 -28.62
N LEU A 34 6.19 -3.89 -28.59
CA LEU A 34 6.37 -5.33 -28.40
C LEU A 34 6.98 -5.92 -29.68
N LYS A 35 8.16 -5.40 -30.05
CA LYS A 35 9.01 -5.94 -31.09
C LYS A 35 9.57 -7.24 -30.57
N ALA A 36 8.94 -8.34 -30.99
CA ALA A 36 9.44 -9.71 -31.08
C ALA A 36 8.69 -10.73 -30.23
N LEU A 37 7.49 -11.07 -30.68
CA LEU A 37 7.07 -12.47 -30.62
C LEU A 37 7.49 -13.13 -31.93
N GLU A 38 8.68 -13.72 -31.94
CA GLU A 38 9.16 -14.55 -33.06
C GLU A 38 8.84 -16.02 -32.75
N PRO A 39 8.05 -16.72 -33.58
CA PRO A 39 7.71 -18.12 -33.33
C PRO A 39 8.97 -18.99 -33.17
N GLY A 40 9.05 -19.74 -32.07
CA GLY A 40 10.15 -20.65 -31.78
C GLY A 40 11.40 -20.01 -31.16
N VAL A 41 11.39 -18.71 -30.88
CA VAL A 41 12.50 -18.00 -30.23
C VAL A 41 12.08 -17.55 -28.83
N THR A 42 12.83 -17.95 -27.80
CA THR A 42 12.71 -17.36 -26.46
C THR A 42 13.46 -16.04 -26.45
N LYS A 43 12.75 -14.94 -26.21
CA LYS A 43 13.36 -13.61 -26.03
C LYS A 43 13.23 -13.19 -24.58
N THR A 44 14.31 -12.66 -24.03
CA THR A 44 14.31 -12.00 -22.72
C THR A 44 14.02 -10.51 -22.87
N TYR A 45 13.06 -10.01 -22.11
CA TYR A 45 12.76 -8.60 -21.99
C TYR A 45 13.47 -8.02 -20.78
N GLU A 46 14.27 -6.99 -21.03
CA GLU A 46 14.95 -6.20 -20.00
C GLU A 46 14.02 -5.07 -19.57
N LEU A 47 13.65 -5.04 -18.30
CA LEU A 47 12.65 -4.13 -17.73
C LEU A 47 13.27 -3.37 -16.57
N SER A 48 13.34 -2.04 -16.69
CA SER A 48 13.69 -1.16 -15.57
C SER A 48 12.42 -0.79 -14.83
N VAL A 49 12.37 -1.05 -13.54
CA VAL A 49 11.19 -0.82 -12.69
C VAL A 49 11.54 0.22 -11.64
N PRO A 50 11.01 1.45 -11.74
CA PRO A 50 11.13 2.42 -10.65
C PRO A 50 10.25 1.97 -9.48
N VAL A 51 10.82 2.05 -8.27
CA VAL A 51 10.16 1.70 -7.01
C VAL A 51 10.40 2.83 -6.01
N ASN A 52 9.33 3.48 -5.57
CA ASN A 52 9.38 4.45 -4.49
C ASN A 52 9.27 3.70 -3.15
N ILE A 53 10.14 4.01 -2.21
CA ILE A 53 10.07 3.56 -0.82
C ILE A 53 9.79 4.79 0.03
N VAL A 54 8.58 4.89 0.58
CA VAL A 54 8.14 6.03 1.37
C VAL A 54 8.10 5.62 2.83
N MET A 55 8.82 6.37 3.66
CA MET A 55 8.92 6.16 5.10
C MET A 55 7.96 7.14 5.80
N VAL A 56 6.98 6.62 6.53
CA VAL A 56 5.93 7.38 7.23
C VAL A 56 6.01 7.12 8.73
N GLY A 57 6.29 8.15 9.55
CA GLY A 57 6.50 8.00 10.99
C GLY A 57 7.81 7.29 11.34
N VAL A 58 8.77 7.29 10.42
CA VAL A 58 10.07 6.63 10.56
C VAL A 58 11.17 7.66 10.41
N ASP A 59 11.99 7.79 11.45
CA ASP A 59 13.12 8.71 11.44
C ASP A 59 14.30 8.17 10.61
N LYS A 60 14.97 9.06 9.87
CA LYS A 60 16.25 8.76 9.18
C LYS A 60 17.35 8.23 10.10
N SER A 61 17.21 8.41 11.42
CA SER A 61 18.16 7.90 12.40
C SER A 61 17.93 6.43 12.80
N GLN A 62 16.74 5.89 12.54
CA GLN A 62 16.38 4.52 12.90
C GLN A 62 16.97 3.49 11.93
N PHE A 63 17.24 3.89 10.69
CA PHE A 63 17.79 3.01 9.65
C PHE A 63 18.86 3.70 8.81
N SER A 64 19.82 2.91 8.35
CA SER A 64 20.77 3.33 7.34
C SER A 64 20.19 3.03 5.95
N GLU A 65 19.97 4.07 5.14
CA GLU A 65 19.49 3.90 3.76
C GLU A 65 20.43 3.01 2.94
N SER A 66 21.75 3.08 3.17
CA SER A 66 22.70 2.20 2.49
C SER A 66 22.49 0.73 2.86
N ASP A 67 22.13 0.45 4.11
CA ASP A 67 21.91 -0.91 4.59
C ASP A 67 20.59 -1.47 4.01
N LEU A 68 19.55 -0.63 3.96
CA LEU A 68 18.29 -0.98 3.29
C LEU A 68 18.52 -1.28 1.80
N ARG A 69 19.22 -0.40 1.09
CA ARG A 69 19.57 -0.62 -0.33
C ARG A 69 20.37 -1.90 -0.55
N ALA A 70 21.22 -2.30 0.41
CA ALA A 70 21.98 -3.54 0.33
C ALA A 70 21.13 -4.80 0.54
N LEU A 71 20.00 -4.69 1.25
CA LEU A 71 19.04 -5.78 1.44
C LEU A 71 18.06 -5.92 0.27
N LEU A 72 17.75 -4.82 -0.42
CA LEU A 72 16.81 -4.82 -1.53
C LEU A 72 17.41 -5.50 -2.78
N PRO A 73 16.61 -6.32 -3.49
CA PRO A 73 17.10 -6.98 -4.70
C PRO A 73 17.35 -5.94 -5.78
N ALA A 74 18.56 -5.92 -6.34
CA ALA A 74 18.89 -5.06 -7.48
C ALA A 74 18.29 -5.58 -8.80
N THR A 75 18.15 -6.91 -8.94
CA THR A 75 17.58 -7.55 -10.13
C THR A 75 16.72 -8.75 -9.76
N TYR A 76 15.82 -9.13 -10.66
CA TYR A 76 15.03 -10.36 -10.51
C TYR A 76 14.70 -11.00 -11.85
N LYS A 77 14.84 -12.33 -11.90
CA LYS A 77 14.42 -13.16 -13.04
C LYS A 77 13.32 -14.11 -12.57
N PRO A 78 12.04 -13.83 -12.89
CA PRO A 78 10.94 -14.65 -12.41
C PRO A 78 10.99 -16.04 -13.06
N VAL A 79 10.67 -17.04 -12.25
CA VAL A 79 10.54 -18.43 -12.67
C VAL A 79 9.18 -18.97 -12.27
N VAL A 80 8.72 -20.04 -12.94
CA VAL A 80 7.52 -20.77 -12.52
C VAL A 80 7.80 -21.50 -11.21
N ARG A 81 7.40 -20.89 -10.08
CA ARG A 81 7.70 -21.37 -8.72
C ARG A 81 7.17 -22.77 -8.41
N SER A 82 6.03 -23.16 -8.98
CA SER A 82 5.41 -24.47 -8.72
C SER A 82 6.29 -25.65 -9.14
N ALA A 83 7.17 -25.47 -10.13
CA ALA A 83 8.12 -26.48 -10.57
C ALA A 83 9.21 -26.75 -9.50
N GLY A 84 9.57 -25.73 -8.72
CA GLY A 84 10.56 -25.82 -7.65
C GLY A 84 10.16 -26.80 -6.54
N TRP A 85 8.87 -26.97 -6.28
CA TRP A 85 8.37 -27.97 -5.31
C TRP A 85 8.68 -29.42 -5.71
N TYR A 86 8.96 -29.64 -6.99
CA TYR A 86 9.36 -30.93 -7.54
C TYR A 86 10.87 -31.01 -7.82
N GLY A 87 11.67 -30.07 -7.31
CA GLY A 87 13.12 -30.03 -7.51
C GLY A 87 13.56 -29.63 -8.93
N LEU A 88 12.65 -29.02 -9.70
CA LEU A 88 12.93 -28.52 -11.05
C LEU A 88 13.25 -27.02 -10.99
N GLU A 89 14.15 -26.55 -11.85
CA GLU A 89 14.60 -25.15 -11.87
C GLU A 89 13.49 -24.13 -12.22
N GLY A 90 12.35 -24.62 -12.72
CA GLY A 90 11.26 -23.78 -13.20
C GLY A 90 11.51 -23.24 -14.61
N ARG A 91 10.43 -22.92 -15.31
CA ARG A 91 10.53 -22.37 -16.66
C ARG A 91 10.95 -20.91 -16.58
N ASP A 92 11.99 -20.56 -17.34
CA ASP A 92 12.36 -19.17 -17.62
C ASP A 92 11.22 -18.45 -18.35
N LEU A 93 10.80 -17.31 -17.81
CA LEU A 93 9.70 -16.51 -18.34
C LEU A 93 10.16 -15.47 -19.37
N GLY A 94 11.46 -15.38 -19.67
CA GLY A 94 11.99 -14.39 -20.60
C GLY A 94 11.84 -12.97 -20.07
N LEU A 95 11.94 -12.78 -18.75
CA LEU A 95 11.83 -11.48 -18.10
C LEU A 95 13.08 -11.28 -17.24
N ASN A 96 13.66 -10.09 -17.32
CA ASN A 96 14.74 -9.67 -16.45
C ASN A 96 14.42 -8.27 -15.95
N TYR A 97 14.30 -8.13 -14.63
CA TYR A 97 14.02 -6.86 -13.98
C TYR A 97 15.29 -6.28 -13.39
N THR A 98 15.45 -4.98 -13.55
CA THR A 98 16.34 -4.14 -12.76
C THR A 98 15.48 -3.17 -11.98
N PHE A 99 15.72 -3.06 -10.68
CA PHE A 99 14.96 -2.16 -9.81
C PHE A 99 15.77 -0.89 -9.55
N ASP A 100 15.09 0.24 -9.66
CA ASP A 100 15.62 1.55 -9.32
C ASP A 100 14.81 2.09 -8.14
N TYR A 101 15.46 2.17 -6.98
CA TYR A 101 14.79 2.52 -5.72
C TYR A 101 15.01 3.99 -5.39
N ASP A 102 13.92 4.71 -5.16
CA ASP A 102 13.93 6.05 -4.60
C ASP A 102 13.40 6.03 -3.17
N PHE A 103 14.01 6.81 -2.27
CA PHE A 103 13.67 6.80 -0.84
C PHE A 103 13.19 8.17 -0.42
N GLU A 104 11.96 8.23 0.07
CA GLU A 104 11.33 9.45 0.57
C GLU A 104 10.95 9.29 2.04
N TYR A 105 11.06 10.39 2.79
CA TYR A 105 10.65 10.44 4.19
C TYR A 105 9.64 11.57 4.33
N THR A 106 8.47 11.25 4.85
CA THR A 106 7.42 12.24 5.05
C THR A 106 7.79 13.25 6.12
N ASP A 107 7.12 14.41 6.09
CA ASP A 107 7.20 15.40 7.15
C ASP A 107 6.08 15.22 8.17
N ASP A 108 6.17 15.96 9.27
CA ASP A 108 5.22 15.90 10.37
C ASP A 108 3.79 16.23 9.92
N ASP A 109 3.62 17.15 8.95
CA ASP A 109 2.30 17.55 8.44
C ASP A 109 1.61 16.38 7.71
N PHE A 110 2.33 15.67 6.83
CA PHE A 110 1.80 14.46 6.18
C PHE A 110 1.48 13.38 7.21
N GLU A 111 2.37 13.17 8.19
CA GLU A 111 2.19 12.15 9.20
C GLU A 111 0.96 12.41 10.07
N ASP A 112 0.77 13.67 10.51
CA ASP A 112 -0.40 14.08 11.28
C ASP A 112 -1.70 13.88 10.49
N ASP A 113 -1.72 14.26 9.20
CA ASP A 113 -2.87 14.04 8.33
C ASP A 113 -3.14 12.54 8.11
N PHE A 114 -2.09 11.74 7.91
CA PHE A 114 -2.20 10.30 7.68
C PHE A 114 -2.71 9.55 8.92
N PHE A 115 -2.08 9.76 10.08
CA PHE A 115 -2.46 9.08 11.32
C PHE A 115 -3.82 9.58 11.83
N GLY A 116 -4.13 10.88 11.67
CA GLY A 116 -5.48 11.39 11.91
C GLY A 116 -6.53 10.77 10.99
N TYR A 117 -6.18 10.48 9.73
CA TYR A 117 -7.06 9.74 8.83
C TYR A 117 -7.27 8.29 9.28
N LEU A 118 -6.22 7.60 9.75
CA LEU A 118 -6.35 6.24 10.28
C LEU A 118 -7.33 6.18 11.46
N GLU A 119 -7.25 7.16 12.38
CA GLU A 119 -8.19 7.31 13.50
C GLU A 119 -9.63 7.55 13.01
N ASP A 120 -9.83 8.47 12.06
CA ASP A 120 -11.17 8.83 11.54
C ASP A 120 -11.91 7.65 10.87
N ILE A 121 -11.19 6.81 10.13
CA ILE A 121 -11.81 5.68 9.41
C ILE A 121 -11.84 4.37 10.20
N GLY A 122 -11.13 4.33 11.33
CA GLY A 122 -11.02 3.15 12.15
C GLY A 122 -12.25 2.90 12.99
N GLU A 123 -12.61 1.63 13.16
CA GLU A 123 -13.66 1.23 14.09
C GLU A 123 -13.04 0.57 15.32
N GLU A 124 -13.29 1.14 16.50
CA GLU A 124 -12.86 0.56 17.76
C GLU A 124 -13.52 -0.80 18.02
N GLY A 125 -12.74 -1.76 18.50
CA GLY A 125 -13.23 -3.09 18.81
C GLY A 125 -12.31 -3.87 19.75
N PRO A 126 -12.74 -5.08 20.17
CA PRO A 126 -11.93 -5.90 21.06
C PRO A 126 -10.60 -6.27 20.40
N PRO A 127 -9.51 -6.49 21.17
CA PRO A 127 -8.23 -6.92 20.62
C PRO A 127 -8.38 -8.25 19.89
N THR A 128 -7.62 -8.40 18.81
CA THR A 128 -7.54 -9.67 18.07
C THR A 128 -6.99 -10.79 18.95
N TYR A 129 -7.20 -12.05 18.56
CA TYR A 129 -6.62 -13.18 19.28
C TYR A 129 -5.09 -13.07 19.42
N PHE A 130 -4.40 -12.58 18.38
CA PHE A 130 -2.94 -12.43 18.39
C PHE A 130 -2.47 -11.29 19.31
N GLN A 131 -3.23 -10.20 19.37
CA GLN A 131 -3.01 -9.12 20.34
C GLN A 131 -3.25 -9.59 21.78
N GLN A 132 -4.32 -10.37 22.02
CA GLN A 132 -4.54 -11.01 23.33
C GLN A 132 -3.38 -11.95 23.69
N CYS A 133 -2.80 -12.65 22.72
CA CYS A 133 -1.63 -13.48 22.95
C CYS A 133 -0.40 -12.66 23.31
N TYR A 134 -0.19 -11.54 22.62
CA TYR A 134 0.87 -10.59 22.96
C TYR A 134 0.72 -10.01 24.37
N SER A 135 -0.52 -9.78 24.79
CA SER A 135 -0.88 -9.32 26.14
C SER A 135 -0.97 -10.43 27.19
N GLY A 136 -0.79 -11.70 26.83
CA GLY A 136 -0.97 -12.82 27.76
C GLY A 136 -2.39 -12.93 28.34
N THR A 137 -3.40 -12.42 27.63
CA THR A 137 -4.82 -12.44 28.02
C THR A 137 -5.66 -13.38 27.15
N ALA A 138 -5.05 -14.04 26.16
CA ALA A 138 -5.75 -14.95 25.27
C ALA A 138 -6.40 -16.11 26.04
N PRO A 139 -7.66 -16.45 25.74
CA PRO A 139 -8.33 -17.58 26.38
C PRO A 139 -7.65 -18.89 25.96
N PRO A 140 -7.48 -19.86 26.88
CA PRO A 140 -6.91 -21.15 26.55
C PRO A 140 -7.81 -21.89 25.55
N VAL A 141 -7.21 -22.48 24.53
CA VAL A 141 -7.90 -23.41 23.62
C VAL A 141 -7.90 -24.80 24.25
N GLU A 142 -9.09 -25.37 24.47
CA GLU A 142 -9.24 -26.69 25.10
C GLU A 142 -8.45 -27.77 24.34
N GLY A 143 -7.59 -28.50 25.05
CA GLY A 143 -6.79 -29.59 24.48
C GLY A 143 -5.55 -29.16 23.69
N GLN A 144 -5.24 -27.87 23.61
CA GLN A 144 -4.00 -27.34 23.00
C GLN A 144 -3.08 -26.81 24.11
N PRO A 145 -1.76 -27.05 24.04
CA PRO A 145 -0.82 -26.31 24.89
C PRO A 145 -0.97 -24.82 24.57
N ASP A 146 -1.15 -24.01 25.61
CA ASP A 146 -1.30 -22.56 25.47
C ASP A 146 -0.07 -21.98 24.77
N PRO A 147 -0.20 -21.54 23.49
CA PRO A 147 0.93 -21.00 22.76
C PRO A 147 1.21 -19.54 23.17
N CYS A 148 0.28 -18.90 23.88
CA CYS A 148 0.24 -17.47 24.10
C CYS A 148 0.79 -17.07 25.47
N ASN A 149 0.70 -17.94 26.47
CA ASN A 149 1.13 -17.66 27.85
C ASN A 149 2.55 -18.10 28.21
N GLN A 150 3.44 -18.33 27.24
CA GLN A 150 4.77 -18.92 27.52
C GLN A 150 5.88 -17.92 27.83
N VAL A 151 5.72 -16.63 27.54
CA VAL A 151 6.83 -15.64 27.63
C VAL A 151 6.50 -14.41 28.50
N GLY A 152 5.29 -14.35 29.07
CA GLY A 152 4.80 -13.19 29.82
C GLY A 152 4.30 -12.07 28.90
N ALA A 153 3.27 -11.35 29.37
CA ALA A 153 2.70 -10.20 28.66
C ALA A 153 3.76 -9.14 28.40
N LYS A 154 3.89 -8.69 27.15
CA LYS A 154 4.80 -7.57 26.83
C LYS A 154 4.14 -6.23 27.09
N GLU A 155 2.86 -6.11 26.75
CA GLU A 155 2.02 -4.93 26.96
C GLU A 155 0.55 -5.32 26.95
N THR A 156 -0.29 -4.61 27.68
CA THR A 156 -1.73 -4.84 27.69
C THR A 156 -2.39 -4.10 26.54
N ILE A 157 -3.12 -4.82 25.70
CA ILE A 157 -3.94 -4.29 24.61
C ILE A 157 -5.40 -4.54 24.99
N ASP A 158 -6.09 -3.49 25.41
CA ASP A 158 -7.50 -3.57 25.86
C ASP A 158 -8.49 -3.35 24.71
N GLU A 159 -8.07 -2.63 23.67
CA GLU A 159 -8.86 -2.25 22.50
C GLU A 159 -7.94 -2.18 21.29
N ALA A 160 -8.50 -2.41 20.11
CA ALA A 160 -7.80 -2.26 18.85
C ALA A 160 -8.68 -1.53 17.83
N LEU A 161 -8.05 -0.68 17.04
CA LEU A 161 -8.66 0.00 15.91
C LEU A 161 -8.65 -0.93 14.69
N TYR A 162 -9.83 -1.19 14.12
CA TYR A 162 -10.01 -1.96 12.90
C TYR A 162 -10.12 -1.00 11.72
N ILE A 163 -9.03 -0.89 10.97
CA ILE A 163 -8.89 0.08 9.89
C ILE A 163 -9.21 -0.59 8.54
N ASP A 164 -9.95 0.08 7.67
CA ASP A 164 -10.22 -0.39 6.30
C ASP A 164 -8.98 -0.22 5.41
N GLY A 165 -8.25 -1.32 5.18
CA GLY A 165 -7.01 -1.32 4.39
C GLY A 165 -7.17 -0.76 2.98
N PRO A 166 -8.22 -1.13 2.22
CA PRO A 166 -8.49 -0.51 0.91
C PRO A 166 -8.63 1.01 0.94
N LYS A 167 -9.30 1.58 1.96
CA LYS A 167 -9.41 3.04 2.11
C LYS A 167 -8.06 3.68 2.39
N VAL A 168 -7.21 3.05 3.20
CA VAL A 168 -5.85 3.54 3.48
C VAL A 168 -4.99 3.55 2.23
N GLU A 169 -4.99 2.45 1.46
CA GLU A 169 -4.27 2.38 0.18
C GLU A 169 -4.71 3.48 -0.79
N LYS A 170 -6.02 3.72 -0.84
CA LYS A 170 -6.59 4.80 -1.64
C LYS A 170 -6.13 6.17 -1.15
N TRP A 171 -6.20 6.45 0.15
CA TRP A 171 -5.76 7.72 0.72
C TRP A 171 -4.29 7.99 0.41
N LEU A 172 -3.42 7.00 0.59
CA LEU A 172 -1.99 7.12 0.28
C LEU A 172 -1.74 7.42 -1.19
N SER A 173 -2.55 6.85 -2.09
CA SER A 173 -2.44 7.14 -3.53
C SER A 173 -2.97 8.52 -3.92
N GLU A 174 -3.96 9.06 -3.19
CA GLU A 174 -4.56 10.38 -3.47
C GLU A 174 -3.79 11.53 -2.80
N ASN A 175 -2.98 11.24 -1.79
CA ASN A 175 -2.27 12.24 -0.97
C ASN A 175 -0.76 12.03 -0.96
N ALA A 176 -0.19 11.19 -1.83
CA ALA A 176 1.24 10.90 -1.85
C ALA A 176 2.09 12.19 -1.81
N PRO A 177 3.27 12.18 -1.15
CA PRO A 177 4.14 13.34 -1.12
C PRO A 177 4.45 13.84 -2.54
N ASP A 178 4.58 15.15 -2.72
CA ASP A 178 4.72 15.79 -4.05
C ASP A 178 5.88 15.22 -4.88
N ASP A 179 6.93 14.73 -4.22
CA ASP A 179 8.11 14.13 -4.87
C ASP A 179 7.93 12.64 -5.21
N VAL A 180 6.83 12.00 -4.79
CA VAL A 180 6.50 10.59 -5.05
C VAL A 180 5.52 10.49 -6.21
N ASP A 181 6.02 10.07 -7.36
CA ASP A 181 5.18 9.82 -8.52
C ASP A 181 4.40 8.51 -8.38
N VAL A 182 3.20 8.60 -7.81
CA VAL A 182 2.23 7.50 -7.68
C VAL A 182 1.38 7.28 -8.94
N GLU A 183 1.32 8.26 -9.85
CA GLU A 183 0.40 8.24 -10.99
C GLU A 183 1.04 7.70 -12.29
N THR A 184 2.35 7.85 -12.50
CA THR A 184 2.96 7.64 -13.83
C THR A 184 3.68 6.29 -14.05
N LYS A 185 3.45 5.29 -13.18
CA LYS A 185 3.73 3.83 -13.33
C LYS A 185 4.73 3.22 -12.35
N ALA A 186 5.31 3.99 -11.42
CA ALA A 186 6.16 3.44 -10.38
C ALA A 186 5.34 2.58 -9.41
N TYR A 187 5.99 1.57 -8.83
CA TYR A 187 5.45 0.88 -7.67
C TYR A 187 5.84 1.68 -6.43
N THR A 188 4.93 1.82 -5.47
CA THR A 188 5.22 2.54 -4.21
C THR A 188 5.06 1.60 -3.03
N VAL A 189 6.08 1.50 -2.19
CA VAL A 189 6.02 0.78 -0.93
C VAL A 189 6.05 1.79 0.20
N TYR A 190 5.01 1.82 1.02
CA TYR A 190 4.96 2.63 2.22
C TYR A 190 5.39 1.77 3.41
N PHE A 191 6.41 2.22 4.13
CA PHE A 191 6.77 1.70 5.44
C PHE A 191 6.25 2.66 6.49
N VAL A 192 5.29 2.18 7.28
CA VAL A 192 4.58 2.99 8.28
C VAL A 192 5.04 2.61 9.67
N ASN A 193 5.15 3.59 10.55
CA ASN A 193 5.32 3.37 11.97
C ASN A 193 4.60 4.46 12.78
N TRP A 194 3.43 4.15 13.32
CA TRP A 194 2.70 5.03 14.25
C TRP A 194 3.27 4.95 15.68
N TYR A 195 3.96 3.86 16.02
CA TYR A 195 4.41 3.60 17.38
C TYR A 195 5.39 4.67 17.88
N GLY A 196 5.11 5.21 19.06
CA GLY A 196 5.92 6.24 19.73
C GLY A 196 5.33 7.65 19.65
N ARG A 197 4.32 7.88 18.80
CA ARG A 197 3.52 9.12 18.81
C ARG A 197 2.55 9.15 19.99
N GLU A 198 2.16 10.34 20.43
CA GLU A 198 1.23 10.53 21.56
C GLU A 198 -0.20 10.06 21.23
N ASP A 199 -0.55 10.06 19.95
CA ASP A 199 -1.85 9.64 19.39
C ASP A 199 -1.88 8.17 18.94
N PHE A 200 -0.85 7.39 19.27
CA PHE A 200 -0.77 5.98 18.87
C PHE A 200 -1.96 5.15 19.40
N GLN A 201 -2.54 4.34 18.52
CA GLN A 201 -3.52 3.32 18.87
C GLN A 201 -3.08 1.93 18.36
N PHE A 202 -3.29 0.89 19.17
CA PHE A 202 -3.16 -0.47 18.69
C PHE A 202 -4.16 -0.71 17.57
N HIS A 203 -3.71 -1.23 16.43
CA HIS A 203 -4.57 -1.33 15.26
C HIS A 203 -4.20 -2.50 14.35
N VAL A 204 -5.14 -2.83 13.45
CA VAL A 204 -4.98 -3.81 12.38
C VAL A 204 -5.74 -3.35 11.14
N TYR A 205 -5.26 -3.72 9.96
CA TYR A 205 -5.93 -3.47 8.70
C TYR A 205 -6.87 -4.62 8.34
N THR A 206 -8.05 -4.30 7.82
CA THR A 206 -9.11 -5.24 7.50
C THR A 206 -9.78 -4.90 6.18
N LYS A 207 -10.60 -5.84 5.71
CA LYS A 207 -11.53 -5.63 4.60
C LYS A 207 -12.81 -6.39 4.85
N THR A 208 -13.81 -5.70 5.38
CA THR A 208 -15.07 -6.26 5.87
C THR A 208 -16.23 -6.03 4.91
N ASP A 209 -16.03 -5.37 3.78
CA ASP A 209 -17.12 -5.01 2.85
C ASP A 209 -17.31 -6.03 1.70
N GLN A 210 -16.50 -7.09 1.67
CA GLN A 210 -16.50 -8.08 0.59
C GLN A 210 -16.64 -9.52 1.11
N PRO A 211 -17.88 -9.92 1.49
CA PRO A 211 -18.17 -11.32 1.76
C PRO A 211 -17.94 -12.17 0.51
N ASP A 212 -17.54 -13.43 0.71
CA ASP A 212 -17.38 -14.39 -0.37
C ASP A 212 -18.71 -14.54 -1.14
N PRO A 213 -18.73 -14.37 -2.47
CA PRO A 213 -19.96 -14.30 -3.25
C PRO A 213 -20.73 -15.62 -3.26
N ASP A 214 -20.06 -16.75 -3.06
CA ASP A 214 -20.67 -18.08 -3.12
C ASP A 214 -21.25 -18.50 -1.76
N THR A 215 -20.59 -18.15 -0.66
CA THR A 215 -20.95 -18.59 0.70
C THR A 215 -21.56 -17.49 1.57
N GLY A 216 -21.41 -16.22 1.19
CA GLY A 216 -21.74 -15.06 2.01
C GLY A 216 -20.81 -14.88 3.23
N TYR A 217 -19.79 -15.73 3.38
CA TYR A 217 -18.89 -15.69 4.53
C TYR A 217 -17.90 -14.54 4.40
N ASN A 218 -17.90 -13.65 5.39
CA ASN A 218 -17.01 -12.49 5.41
C ASN A 218 -15.70 -12.82 6.10
N PHE A 219 -14.69 -13.24 5.34
CA PHE A 219 -13.40 -13.60 5.91
C PHE A 219 -12.72 -12.44 6.64
N GLY A 220 -12.85 -11.21 6.14
CA GLY A 220 -12.21 -10.05 6.75
C GLY A 220 -12.87 -9.60 8.04
N GLU A 221 -14.15 -9.89 8.25
CA GLU A 221 -14.86 -9.68 9.52
C GLU A 221 -14.62 -10.86 10.48
N GLU A 222 -14.86 -12.08 10.00
CA GLU A 222 -14.99 -13.29 10.83
C GLU A 222 -13.65 -13.98 11.17
N ARG A 223 -12.58 -13.74 10.41
CA ARG A 223 -11.28 -14.40 10.65
C ARG A 223 -10.27 -13.46 11.28
N GLN A 224 -9.67 -13.92 12.37
CA GLN A 224 -8.53 -13.27 13.02
C GLN A 224 -7.28 -13.27 12.12
N THR A 225 -7.10 -14.30 11.28
CA THR A 225 -6.00 -14.42 10.30
C THR A 225 -6.14 -13.50 9.07
N ARG A 226 -7.15 -12.63 9.06
CA ARG A 226 -7.39 -11.61 8.02
C ARG A 226 -7.35 -10.19 8.58
N LYS A 227 -6.83 -10.07 9.80
CA LYS A 227 -6.49 -8.82 10.45
C LYS A 227 -4.99 -8.62 10.20
N MET A 228 -4.68 -7.69 9.32
CA MET A 228 -3.38 -7.61 8.65
C MET A 228 -2.54 -6.45 9.19
N ILE A 229 -1.22 -6.52 9.02
CA ILE A 229 -0.29 -5.38 9.23
C ILE A 229 0.13 -4.68 7.94
N ALA A 230 -0.39 -5.17 6.81
CA ALA A 230 -0.02 -4.70 5.48
C ALA A 230 -1.21 -4.78 4.52
N TRP A 231 -1.25 -3.87 3.55
CA TRP A 231 -2.31 -3.82 2.54
C TRP A 231 -1.81 -3.27 1.21
N GLY A 232 -2.33 -3.75 0.09
CA GLY A 232 -2.02 -3.14 -1.21
C GLY A 232 -2.60 -3.88 -2.41
N GLY A 233 -2.49 -3.26 -3.58
CA GLY A 233 -2.93 -3.83 -4.86
C GLY A 233 -4.44 -3.87 -5.05
N THR A 234 -5.21 -3.12 -4.26
CA THR A 234 -6.67 -2.98 -4.42
C THR A 234 -7.04 -1.73 -5.22
N HIS A 235 -6.35 -0.62 -4.97
CA HIS A 235 -6.66 0.68 -5.58
C HIS A 235 -5.58 1.13 -6.56
N SER A 236 -4.31 0.94 -6.22
CA SER A 236 -3.18 1.46 -7.00
C SER A 236 -2.04 0.45 -7.09
N ARG A 237 -0.86 0.89 -7.54
CA ARG A 237 0.39 0.10 -7.50
C ARG A 237 1.15 0.32 -6.19
N SER A 238 0.44 0.65 -5.13
CA SER A 238 0.98 0.81 -3.81
C SER A 238 0.78 -0.43 -2.95
N TRP A 239 1.69 -0.58 -1.99
CA TRP A 239 1.56 -1.52 -0.89
C TRP A 239 2.13 -0.89 0.37
N LEU A 240 1.40 -0.93 1.47
CA LEU A 240 1.84 -0.44 2.76
C LEU A 240 2.18 -1.61 3.67
N TYR A 241 3.21 -1.42 4.48
CA TYR A 241 3.59 -2.30 5.58
C TYR A 241 3.78 -1.45 6.82
N ASP A 242 3.02 -1.74 7.85
CA ASP A 242 3.02 -1.00 9.09
C ASP A 242 3.71 -1.79 10.19
N PHE A 243 4.85 -1.28 10.66
CA PHE A 243 5.63 -1.87 11.73
C PHE A 243 4.96 -1.77 13.10
N SER A 244 3.96 -0.88 13.24
CA SER A 244 3.23 -0.63 14.47
C SER A 244 1.87 -1.33 14.54
N ALA A 245 1.38 -1.86 13.42
CA ALA A 245 0.15 -2.65 13.38
C ALA A 245 0.36 -4.06 13.95
N GLY A 246 -0.73 -4.68 14.40
CA GLY A 246 -0.76 -6.05 14.87
C GLY A 246 -0.57 -6.18 16.39
N PRO A 247 0.07 -7.27 16.89
CA PRO A 247 0.60 -8.41 16.12
C PRO A 247 -0.47 -9.18 15.33
N GLU A 248 -0.07 -9.78 14.20
CA GLU A 248 -0.91 -10.64 13.34
C GLU A 248 -0.44 -12.13 13.34
N SER A 249 -1.12 -12.98 12.56
CA SER A 249 -0.89 -14.44 12.46
C SER A 249 0.33 -14.85 11.64
#